data_AF-A0A970SZZ1-F1
#
_entry.id   AF-A0A970SZZ1-F1
#
_cell.length_a   1.000
_cell.length_b   1.000
_cell.length_c   1.000
_cell.angle_alpha   90.00
_cell.angle_beta   90.00
_cell.angle_gamma   90.00
#
_symmetry.space_group_name_H-M   'P 1'
#
loop_
_entity.id
_entity.type
_entity.pdbx_description
1 polymer ?
#
loop_
_entity_poly.entity_id
_entity_poly.type
_entity_poly.pdbx_seq_one_letter_code
_entity_poly.pdbx_strand_id
1 'polypeptide(L)' 'MSFDSVCVVGLGYIGLPTASVLAANGMKVLGVDTNADAVRTINEGRIHIHEPDLD' A
#
# COMPACT_ATOMS: atom_id res chain seq x y z
N MET A 1 10.09 9.52 -20.17
CA MET A 1 10.25 9.81 -18.74
C MET A 1 9.85 8.54 -18.00
N SER A 2 10.71 7.99 -17.15
CA SER A 2 10.38 6.84 -16.28
C SER A 2 10.15 7.36 -14.87
N PHE A 3 9.18 6.79 -14.15
CA PHE A 3 8.95 7.09 -12.74
C PHE A 3 9.48 5.91 -11.92
N ASP A 4 10.51 6.14 -11.11
CA ASP A 4 11.16 5.07 -10.35
C ASP A 4 10.55 4.89 -8.95
N SER A 5 9.78 5.88 -8.48
CA SER A 5 9.14 5.87 -7.16
C SER A 5 7.77 6.55 -7.16
N VAL A 6 6.87 6.05 -6.32
CA VAL A 6 5.52 6.58 -6.14
C VAL A 6 5.17 6.67 -4.64
N CYS A 7 4.46 7.73 -4.26
CA CYS A 7 3.91 7.91 -2.92
C CYS A 7 2.40 7.76 -2.99
N VAL A 8 1.83 6.87 -2.17
CA VAL A 8 0.39 6.68 -2.04
C VAL A 8 -0.06 7.24 -0.70
N VAL A 9 -0.91 8.27 -0.73
CA VAL A 9 -1.44 8.92 0.47
C VAL A 9 -2.87 8.42 0.71
N GLY A 10 -3.07 7.76 1.85
CA GLY A 10 -4.25 6.98 2.18
C GLY A 10 -4.04 5.51 1.82
N LEU A 11 -4.08 4.62 2.81
CA LEU A 11 -3.90 3.17 2.70
C LEU A 11 -5.19 2.42 3.06
N GLY A 12 -6.33 3.02 2.74
CA GLY A 12 -7.63 2.35 2.83
C GLY A 12 -7.88 1.40 1.66
N TYR A 13 -9.16 1.10 1.44
CA TYR A 13 -9.66 0.14 0.45
C TYR A 13 -9.06 0.29 -0.95
N ILE A 14 -8.87 1.51 -1.46
CA ILE A 14 -8.29 1.72 -2.81
C ILE A 14 -6.78 1.91 -2.77
N GLY A 15 -6.29 2.62 -1.76
CA GLY A 15 -4.90 3.04 -1.69
C GLY A 15 -3.95 1.87 -1.46
N LEU A 16 -4.28 0.97 -0.54
CA LEU A 16 -3.43 -0.18 -0.23
C LEU A 16 -3.32 -1.17 -1.41
N PRO A 17 -4.42 -1.65 -2.04
CA PRO A 17 -4.31 -2.52 -3.21
C PRO A 17 -3.55 -1.87 -4.37
N THR A 18 -3.78 -0.58 -4.62
CA THR A 18 -3.05 0.16 -5.66
C THR A 18 -1.55 0.22 -5.36
N ALA A 19 -1.18 0.55 -4.11
CA ALA A 19 0.20 0.55 -3.66
C ALA A 19 0.86 -0.83 -3.82
N SER A 20 0.15 -1.90 -3.43
CA SER A 20 0.62 -3.29 -3.54
C SER A 20 0.84 -3.70 -5.00
N VAL A 21 -0.09 -3.40 -5.90
CA VAL A 21 0.06 -3.72 -7.33
C VAL A 21 1.25 -2.97 -7.94
N LEU A 22 1.45 -1.70 -7.61
CA LEU A 22 2.60 -0.93 -8.11
C LEU A 22 3.93 -1.51 -7.58
N ALA A 23 3.98 -1.88 -6.30
CA ALA A 23 5.16 -2.50 -5.69
C ALA A 23 5.47 -3.88 -6.32
N ALA A 24 4.44 -4.70 -6.55
CA ALA A 24 4.57 -6.02 -7.18
C ALA A 24 5.07 -5.93 -8.63
N ASN A 25 4.82 -4.80 -9.31
CA ASN A 25 5.34 -4.50 -10.66
C ASN A 25 6.73 -3.84 -10.63
N GLY A 26 7.42 -3.84 -9.48
CA GLY A 26 8.82 -3.41 -9.36
C GLY A 26 9.02 -1.91 -9.11
N MET A 27 7.95 -1.14 -8.88
CA MET A 27 8.09 0.27 -8.51
C MET A 27 8.44 0.42 -7.03
N LYS A 28 9.25 1.43 -6.69
CA LYS A 28 9.48 1.78 -5.28
C LYS A 28 8.28 2.55 -4.73
N VAL A 29 7.52 1.94 -3.82
CA VAL A 29 6.30 2.56 -3.25
C VAL A 29 6.53 3.01 -1.81
N LEU A 30 6.11 4.22 -1.48
CA LEU A 30 5.96 4.72 -0.11
C LEU A 30 4.47 4.90 0.19
N GLY A 31 3.94 4.11 1.11
CA GLY A 31 2.58 4.29 1.64
C GLY A 31 2.57 5.26 2.83
N VAL A 32 1.60 6.16 2.86
CA VAL A 32 1.38 7.11 3.96
C VAL A 32 -0.08 7.06 4.38
N ASP A 33 -0.35 6.90 5.67
CA ASP A 33 -1.69 7.00 6.24
C ASP A 33 -1.64 7.75 7.59
N THR A 34 -2.74 8.38 7.98
CA THR A 34 -2.85 9.06 9.29
C THR A 34 -3.15 8.07 10.42
N ASN A 35 -3.66 6.88 10.10
CA ASN A 35 -3.91 5.81 11.03
C ASN A 35 -2.62 5.00 11.30
N ALA A 36 -1.99 5.26 12.45
CA ALA A 36 -0.77 4.57 12.86
C ALA A 36 -0.94 3.05 13.02
N ASP A 37 -2.14 2.56 13.37
CA ASP A 37 -2.40 1.12 13.49
C ASP A 37 -2.47 0.45 12.12
N ALA A 38 -3.04 1.12 11.12
CA ALA A 38 -3.04 0.67 9.73
C ALA A 38 -1.60 0.55 9.21
N VAL A 39 -0.79 1.60 9.40
CA VAL A 39 0.63 1.62 8.99
C VAL A 39 1.41 0.50 9.67
N ARG A 40 1.24 0.30 10.98
CA ARG A 40 1.91 -0.79 11.71
C ARG A 40 1.52 -2.17 11.15
N THR A 41 0.22 -2.40 10.97
CA THR A 41 -0.30 -3.67 10.46
C THR A 41 0.27 -3.99 9.07
N ILE A 42 0.31 -3.01 8.16
CA ILE A 42 0.89 -3.16 6.81
C ILE A 42 2.39 -3.45 6.89
N ASN A 43 3.13 -2.75 7.74
CA ASN A 43 4.57 -2.97 7.91
C ASN A 43 4.91 -4.34 8.51
N GLU A 44 3.97 -4.98 9.20
CA GLU A 44 4.06 -6.38 9.67
C GLU A 44 3.71 -7.40 8.57
N GLY A 45 3.43 -6.96 7.34
CA GLY A 45 2.98 -7.82 6.24
C GLY A 45 1.54 -8.30 6.41
N ARG A 46 0.73 -7.60 7.20
CA ARG A 46 -0.67 -7.94 7.46
C ARG A 46 -1.59 -6.91 6.83
N ILE A 47 -2.82 -7.34 6.54
CA ILE A 47 -3.83 -6.49 5.92
C ILE A 47 -4.84 -6.06 6.99
N HIS A 48 -5.14 -4.77 7.06
CA HIS A 48 -6.15 -4.20 7.98
C HIS A 48 -7.49 -3.92 7.29
N ILE A 49 -7.57 -4.13 5.98
CA ILE A 49 -8.79 -4.06 5.17
C ILE A 49 -9.18 -5.47 4.75
N HIS A 50 -10.48 -5.76 4.70
CA HIS A 50 -10.98 -7.01 4.15
C HIS A 50 -11.27 -6.80 2.66
N GLU A 51 -10.35 -7.23 1.81
CA GLU A 51 -10.53 -7.27 0.35
C GLU A 51 -10.56 -8.74 -0.09
N PRO A 52 -11.61 -9.22 -0.79
CA PRO A 52 -11.58 -10.53 -1.43
C PRO A 52 -10.39 -10.59 -2.41
N ASP A 53 -9.61 -11.66 -2.37
CA ASP A 53 -8.51 -11.95 -3.32
C ASP A 53 -7.24 -11.09 -3.21
N LEU A 54 -7.03 -10.41 -2.08
CA LEU A 54 -5.77 -9.73 -1.76
C LEU A 54 -4.94 -10.58 -0.78
N ASP A 55 -4.34 -11.66 -1.26
CA ASP A 55 -3.30 -12.43 -0.53
C ASP A 55 -1.89 -11.90 -0.84
#